data_AF-A0A380FKT5-F1
#
_entry.id   AF-A0A380FKT5-F1
#
_cell.length_a   1.000
_cell.length_b   1.000
_cell.length_c   1.000
_cell.angle_alpha   90.00
_cell.angle_beta   90.00
_cell.angle_gamma   90.00
#
_symmetry.space_group_name_H-M   'P 1'
#
loop_
_entity.id
_entity.type
_entity.pdbx_description
1 polymer ?
#
loop_
_entity_poly.entity_id
_entity_poly.type
_entity_poly.pdbx_seq_one_letter_code
_entity_poly.pdbx_strand_id
1 'polypeptide(L)' 'MTGTKEDEAGQAFRENQKWVTPLGRLGKPEEIGKLVTFLASDDSSFITGETITIDGGVMAYTWPGEMLSDDDWKRTTK' A
#
# COMPACT_ATOMS: atom_id res chain seq x y z
N MET A 1 -23.56 -17.89 9.72
CA MET A 1 -23.32 -17.28 8.40
C MET A 1 -22.88 -15.84 8.65
N THR A 2 -21.60 -15.63 8.98
CA THR A 2 -21.04 -14.36 9.46
C THR A 2 -20.08 -13.70 8.45
N GLY A 3 -19.84 -14.30 7.28
CA GLY A 3 -18.85 -13.81 6.31
C GLY A 3 -19.22 -12.54 5.55
N THR A 4 -20.50 -12.14 5.49
CA THR A 4 -20.92 -11.07 4.57
C THR A 4 -20.38 -9.69 4.94
N LYS A 5 -20.36 -9.33 6.23
CA LYS A 5 -19.86 -8.01 6.67
C LYS A 5 -18.34 -7.88 6.60
N GLU A 6 -17.62 -8.98 6.86
CA GLU A 6 -16.16 -9.02 6.80
C GLU A 6 -15.67 -8.93 5.33
N ASP A 7 -16.38 -9.59 4.42
CA ASP A 7 -16.10 -9.54 2.99
C ASP A 7 -16.38 -8.16 2.38
N GLU A 8 -17.50 -7.52 2.74
CA GLU A 8 -17.85 -6.16 2.33
C GLU A 8 -16.82 -5.13 2.80
N ALA A 9 -16.41 -5.20 4.07
CA ALA A 9 -15.38 -4.33 4.62
C ALA A 9 -14.03 -4.52 3.90
N GLY A 10 -13.67 -5.77 3.60
CA GLY A 10 -12.46 -6.09 2.84
C GLY A 10 -12.49 -5.55 1.41
N GLN A 11 -13.65 -5.58 0.74
CA GLN A 11 -13.83 -5.00 -0.60
C GLN A 11 -13.71 -3.47 -0.57
N ALA A 12 -14.40 -2.81 0.36
CA ALA A 12 -14.33 -1.36 0.54
C ALA A 12 -12.90 -0.90 0.84
N PHE A 13 -12.16 -1.64 1.67
CA PHE A 13 -10.75 -1.37 1.93
C PHE A 13 -9.92 -1.43 0.64
N ARG A 14 -10.03 -2.52 -0.14
CA ARG A 14 -9.29 -2.69 -1.40
C ARG A 14 -9.59 -1.59 -2.43
N GLU A 15 -10.85 -1.17 -2.53
CA GLU A 15 -11.25 -0.06 -3.40
C GLU A 15 -10.67 1.28 -2.97
N ASN A 16 -10.58 1.53 -1.66
CA ASN A 16 -10.03 2.78 -1.14
C ASN A 16 -8.50 2.85 -1.24
N GLN A 17 -7.81 1.72 -1.33
CA GLN A 17 -6.34 1.69 -1.41
C GLN A 17 -5.78 2.43 -2.64
N LYS A 18 -6.54 2.51 -3.74
CA LYS A 18 -6.13 3.29 -4.93
C LYS A 18 -5.96 4.79 -4.67
N TRP A 19 -6.63 5.31 -3.64
CA TRP A 19 -6.62 6.72 -3.30
C TRP A 19 -5.48 7.06 -2.34
N VAL A 20 -5.07 6.11 -1.51
CA VAL A 20 -4.07 6.34 -0.46
C VAL A 20 -2.66 5.94 -0.91
N THR A 21 -2.56 4.98 -1.84
CA THR A 21 -1.30 4.54 -2.41
C THR A 21 -0.98 5.37 -3.64
N PRO A 22 0.15 6.11 -3.70
CA PRO A 22 0.54 6.89 -4.88
C PRO A 22 0.62 6.08 -6.19
N LEU A 23 0.93 4.79 -6.12
CA LEU A 23 0.84 3.90 -7.28
C LEU A 23 -0.59 3.64 -7.79
N GLY A 24 -1.62 4.16 -7.13
CA GLY A 24 -3.01 4.10 -7.57
C GLY A 24 -3.65 2.71 -7.40
N ARG A 25 -3.03 1.80 -6.65
CA ARG A 25 -3.52 0.44 -6.45
C ARG A 25 -2.93 -0.21 -5.20
N LEU A 26 -3.59 -1.27 -4.74
CA LEU A 26 -3.01 -2.17 -3.76
C LEU A 26 -1.79 -2.91 -4.34
N GLY A 27 -0.78 -3.13 -3.49
CA GLY A 27 0.36 -3.97 -3.79
C GLY A 27 -0.06 -5.43 -4.02
N LYS A 28 0.71 -6.15 -4.85
CA LYS A 28 0.53 -7.57 -5.09
C LYS A 28 1.55 -8.38 -4.27
N PRO A 29 1.21 -9.61 -3.82
CA PRO A 29 2.15 -10.46 -3.08
C PRO A 29 3.48 -10.67 -3.81
N GLU A 30 3.47 -10.73 -5.14
CA GLU A 30 4.68 -10.94 -5.95
C GLU A 30 5.67 -9.77 -5.85
N GLU A 31 5.20 -8.56 -5.54
CA GLU A 31 6.08 -7.39 -5.36
C GLU A 31 6.90 -7.52 -4.08
N ILE A 32 6.28 -8.02 -3.01
CA ILE A 32 6.98 -8.37 -1.76
C ILE A 32 7.95 -9.53 -2.01
N GLY A 33 7.50 -10.57 -2.70
CA GLY A 33 8.32 -11.74 -3.03
C GLY A 33 9.58 -11.39 -3.82
N LYS A 34 9.49 -10.43 -4.75
CA LYS A 34 10.65 -9.93 -5.50
C LYS A 34 11.66 -9.22 -4.60
N LEU A 35 11.21 -8.36 -3.68
CA LEU A 35 12.12 -7.71 -2.72
C LEU A 35 12.81 -8.77 -1.83
N VAL A 36 12.05 -9.72 -1.30
CA VAL A 36 12.62 -10.81 -0.48
C VAL A 36 13.65 -11.62 -1.27
N THR A 37 13.36 -11.94 -2.53
CA THR A 37 14.28 -12.68 -3.40
C THR A 37 15.57 -11.90 -3.64
N PHE A 38 15.48 -10.59 -3.88
CA PHE A 38 16.65 -9.72 -3.99
C PHE A 38 17.46 -9.71 -2.68
N LEU A 39 16.81 -9.51 -1.54
CA LEU A 39 17.47 -9.46 -0.22
C LEU A 39 18.10 -10.79 0.22
N ALA A 40 17.59 -11.91 -0.31
CA ALA A 40 18.15 -13.24 -0.07
C ALA A 40 19.30 -13.59 -1.03
N SER A 41 19.58 -12.75 -2.03
CA SER A 41 20.61 -12.99 -3.04
C SER A 41 21.94 -12.32 -2.69
N ASP A 42 23.01 -12.69 -3.39
CA ASP A 42 24.33 -12.08 -3.23
C ASP A 42 24.37 -10.60 -3.69
N ASP A 43 23.40 -10.19 -4.52
CA ASP A 43 23.29 -8.82 -5.03
C ASP A 43 23.01 -7.80 -3.92
N SER A 44 22.52 -8.23 -2.76
CA SER A 44 22.29 -7.39 -1.58
C SER A 44 23.31 -7.63 -0.46
N SER A 45 24.48 -8.20 -0.75
CA SER A 45 25.47 -8.64 0.25
C SER A 45 25.98 -7.55 1.22
N PHE A 46 25.82 -6.26 0.88
CA PHE A 46 26.20 -5.14 1.75
C PHE A 46 25.00 -4.44 2.42
N ILE A 47 23.78 -4.92 2.20
CA ILE A 47 22.55 -4.37 2.80
C ILE A 47 22.24 -5.17 4.06
N THR A 48 22.37 -4.53 5.22
CA THR A 48 22.07 -5.15 6.52
C THR A 48 21.61 -4.09 7.52
N GLY A 49 20.80 -4.48 8.50
CA GLY A 49 20.30 -3.60 9.56
C GLY A 49 19.28 -2.54 9.10
N GLU A 50 18.75 -2.66 7.88
CA GLU A 50 17.86 -1.67 7.27
C GLU A 50 16.38 -2.10 7.32
N THR A 51 15.48 -1.11 7.33
CA THR A 51 14.04 -1.33 7.14
C THR A 51 13.62 -0.82 5.76
N ILE A 52 13.31 -1.72 4.84
CA ILE A 52 12.95 -1.35 3.46
C ILE A 52 11.43 -1.28 3.32
N THR A 53 10.92 -0.06 3.11
CA THR A 53 9.50 0.19 2.86
C THR A 53 9.10 -0.20 1.43
N ILE A 54 8.05 -1.00 1.29
CA ILE A 54 7.47 -1.45 0.02
C ILE A 54 5.94 -1.30 0.01
N ASP A 55 5.48 -0.06 0.07
CA ASP A 55 4.07 0.30 0.27
C ASP A 55 3.44 1.02 -0.93
N GLY A 56 4.16 1.09 -2.06
CA GLY A 56 3.72 1.86 -3.23
C GLY A 56 3.74 3.38 -3.04
N GLY A 57 4.54 3.88 -2.08
CA GLY A 57 4.79 5.30 -1.85
C GLY A 57 3.96 5.92 -0.72
N VAL A 58 3.18 5.12 0.01
CA VAL A 58 2.27 5.62 1.07
C VAL A 58 3.04 6.45 2.10
N MET A 59 4.20 5.97 2.55
CA MET A 59 5.02 6.67 3.53
C MET A 59 5.90 7.79 2.95
N ALA A 60 6.08 7.83 1.62
CA ALA A 60 6.89 8.86 0.96
C ALA A 60 6.15 10.21 0.88
N TYR A 61 4.83 10.18 0.95
CA TYR A 61 4.01 11.36 1.09
C TYR A 61 3.72 11.62 2.57
N THR A 62 4.30 12.68 3.13
CA THR A 62 3.75 13.31 4.35
C THR A 62 2.46 14.03 3.95
N TRP A 63 1.36 13.29 3.85
CA TRP A 63 0.07 13.83 3.41
C TRP A 63 -0.91 13.97 4.59
N PRO A 64 -1.64 15.09 4.70
CA PRO A 64 -2.46 15.40 5.86
C PRO A 64 -3.60 14.40 5.98
N GLY A 65 -3.75 13.81 7.17
CA GLY A 65 -4.80 12.84 7.50
C GLY A 65 -6.23 13.29 7.18
N GLU A 66 -6.46 14.57 6.85
CA GLU A 66 -7.74 15.10 6.37
C GLU A 66 -8.26 14.42 5.10
N MET A 67 -7.39 13.96 4.18
CA MET A 67 -7.85 13.22 2.98
C MET A 67 -8.29 11.78 3.26
N LEU A 68 -8.00 11.21 4.44
CA LEU A 68 -8.56 9.91 4.83
C LEU A 68 -9.91 10.07 5.54
N SER A 69 -10.21 11.26 6.06
CA SER A 69 -11.44 11.54 6.80
C SER A 69 -12.56 12.18 5.97
N ASP A 70 -12.21 12.84 4.86
CA ASP A 70 -13.19 13.52 4.00
C ASP A 70 -13.11 12.98 2.56
N ASP A 71 -14.25 12.79 1.90
CA ASP A 71 -14.31 12.25 0.53
C ASP A 71 -14.28 13.36 -0.54
N ASP A 72 -14.42 14.63 -0.13
CA ASP A 72 -14.54 15.76 -1.05
C ASP A 72 -13.32 15.98 -1.95
N TRP A 73 -12.11 15.60 -1.49
CA TRP A 73 -10.91 15.69 -2.31
C TRP A 73 -10.91 14.71 -3.51
N LYS A 74 -11.65 13.59 -3.42
CA LYS A 74 -11.79 12.65 -4.55
C LYS A 74 -12.49 13.30 -5.75
N ARG A 75 -13.25 14.39 -5.52
CA ARG A 75 -13.93 15.16 -6.57
C ARG A 75 -13.06 16.25 -7.19
N THR A 76 -12.10 16.79 -6.46
CA THR A 76 -11.29 17.94 -6.88
C THR A 76 -10.02 17.57 -7.64
N THR A 77 -9.57 16.32 -7.54
CA THR A 77 -8.28 15.85 -8.08
C THR A 77 -8.39 15.29 -9.51
N LYS A 78 -9.16 15.95 -10.38
CA LYS A 78 -9.44 15.48 -11.76
C LYS A 78 -8.30 15.78 -12.73
#